data_AF-A0A5S3P5A1-F1
#
_entry.id   AF-A0A5S3P5A1-F1
#
_cell.length_a   1.000
_cell.length_b   1.000
_cell.length_c   1.000
_cell.angle_alpha   90.00
_cell.angle_beta   90.00
_cell.angle_gamma   90.00
#
_symmetry.space_group_name_H-M   'P 1'
#
loop_
_entity.id
_entity.type
_entity.pdbx_description
1 polymer ?
#
loop_
_entity_poly.entity_id
_entity_poly.type
_entity_poly.pdbx_seq_one_letter_code
_entity_poly.pdbx_strand_id
1 'polypeptide(L)'
;MKPFYFILMVLWGILAFYTGAVIAEHGLTLFTHFLGDMGEWSWPGQFNLDFTLMLFLSASWTAWRNGFSLHGWALAVMAFFGGAGFLLPYLTYLGWKHDGDSAAVLLGHKFKG
;
A
#
# COMPACT_ATOMS: atom_id res chain seq x y z
N MET A 1 -4.46 15.25 13.79
CA MET A 1 -3.41 14.35 13.26
C MET A 1 -3.50 12.95 13.87
N LYS A 2 -3.37 12.79 15.19
CA LYS A 2 -3.48 11.49 15.87
C LYS A 2 -4.74 10.66 15.55
N PRO A 3 -5.96 11.25 15.41
CA PRO A 3 -7.15 10.46 15.05
C PRO A 3 -7.08 9.83 13.65
N PHE A 4 -6.46 10.49 12.68
CA PHE A 4 -6.32 9.94 11.32
C PHE A 4 -5.41 8.71 11.31
N TYR A 5 -4.24 8.80 11.93
CA TYR A 5 -3.32 7.66 12.02
C TYR A 5 -3.90 6.49 12.83
N PHE A 6 -4.74 6.77 13.83
CA PHE A 6 -5.50 5.73 14.52
C PHE A 6 -6.44 5.00 13.56
N ILE A 7 -7.19 5.73 12.72
CA ILE A 7 -8.05 5.13 11.69
C ILE A 7 -7.23 4.25 10.73
N LEU A 8 -6.04 4.70 10.30
CA LEU A 8 -5.18 3.89 9.42
C LEU A 8 -4.82 2.55 10.07
N MET A 9 -4.50 2.53 11.36
CA MET A 9 -4.18 1.30 12.08
C MET A 9 -5.39 0.40 12.32
N VAL A 10 -6.59 0.98 12.50
CA VAL A 10 -7.84 0.20 12.56
C VAL A 10 -8.12 -0.46 11.21
N LEU A 11 -8.02 0.28 10.10
CA LEU A 11 -8.18 -0.26 8.75
C LEU A 11 -7.16 -1.36 8.46
N TRP A 12 -5.92 -1.17 8.92
CA TRP A 12 -4.87 -2.18 8.76
C TRP A 12 -5.19 -3.45 9.54
N GLY A 13 -5.68 -3.33 10.78
CA GLY A 13 -6.11 -4.48 11.59
C GLY A 13 -7.27 -5.25 10.95
N ILE A 14 -8.28 -4.54 10.41
CA ILE A 14 -9.39 -5.15 9.68
C ILE A 14 -8.89 -5.93 8.47
N LEU A 15 -8.02 -5.31 7.65
CA LEU A 15 -7.44 -5.95 6.48
C LEU A 15 -6.62 -7.18 6.86
N ALA A 16 -5.73 -7.08 7.85
CA ALA A 16 -4.89 -8.18 8.31
C ALA A 16 -5.73 -9.36 8.80
N PHE A 17 -6.80 -9.10 9.55
CA PHE A 17 -7.73 -10.12 10.01
C PHE A 17 -8.44 -10.81 8.84
N TYR A 18 -9.04 -10.03 7.92
CA TYR A 18 -9.77 -10.58 6.78
C TYR A 18 -8.86 -11.37 5.85
N THR A 19 -7.68 -10.85 5.53
CA THR A 19 -6.67 -11.55 4.72
C THR A 19 -6.22 -12.84 5.40
N GLY A 20 -5.98 -12.83 6.71
CA GLY A 20 -5.62 -14.03 7.47
C GLY A 20 -6.69 -15.12 7.40
N ALA A 21 -7.97 -14.75 7.54
CA ALA A 21 -9.09 -15.68 7.41
C ALA A 21 -9.18 -16.28 5.99
N VAL A 22 -9.09 -15.44 4.96
CA VAL A 22 -9.11 -15.89 3.55
C VAL A 22 -7.94 -16.85 3.25
N ILE A 23 -6.73 -16.56 3.76
CA ILE A 23 -5.56 -17.44 3.59
C ILE A 23 -5.77 -18.78 4.31
N ALA A 24 -6.36 -18.77 5.51
CA ALA A 24 -6.61 -20.00 6.26
C ALA A 24 -7.60 -20.92 5.54
N GLU A 25 -8.54 -20.37 4.78
CA GLU A 25 -9.57 -21.13 4.07
C GLU A 25 -9.17 -21.51 2.63
N HIS A 26 -8.53 -20.59 1.90
CA HIS A 26 -8.27 -20.73 0.46
C HIS A 26 -6.78 -20.82 0.10
N GLY A 27 -5.89 -20.76 1.09
CA GLY A 27 -4.44 -20.76 0.89
C GLY A 27 -3.90 -19.47 0.28
N LEU A 28 -2.62 -19.48 -0.12
CA LEU A 28 -1.95 -18.35 -0.77
C LEU A 28 -2.22 -18.33 -2.29
N THR A 29 -3.49 -18.29 -2.68
CA THR A 29 -3.92 -18.38 -4.08
C THR A 29 -4.30 -17.02 -4.70
N LEU A 30 -3.96 -15.91 -4.03
CA LEU A 30 -4.33 -14.54 -4.42
C LEU A 30 -4.01 -14.24 -5.89
N PHE A 31 -2.76 -14.44 -6.32
CA PHE A 31 -2.34 -14.06 -7.67
C PHE A 31 -3.04 -14.87 -8.76
N THR A 32 -3.38 -16.13 -8.50
CA THR A 32 -4.09 -16.98 -9.46
C THR A 32 -5.49 -16.44 -9.72
N HIS A 33 -6.25 -16.10 -8.67
CA HIS A 33 -7.58 -15.50 -8.81
C HIS A 33 -7.49 -14.09 -9.41
N PHE A 34 -6.60 -13.27 -8.86
CA PHE A 34 -6.47 -11.86 -9.25
C PHE A 34 -6.14 -11.69 -10.74
N LEU A 35 -5.17 -12.45 -11.25
CA LEU A 35 -4.80 -12.42 -12.68
C LEU A 35 -5.79 -13.21 -13.55
N GLY A 36 -6.41 -14.27 -13.01
CA GLY A 36 -7.46 -15.02 -13.70
C GLY A 36 -8.64 -14.12 -14.07
N ASP A 37 -9.17 -13.40 -13.09
CA ASP A 37 -10.29 -12.46 -13.26
C ASP A 37 -9.99 -11.39 -14.33
N MET A 38 -8.74 -10.89 -14.41
CA MET A 38 -8.34 -9.92 -15.43
C MET A 38 -8.44 -10.50 -16.85
N GLY A 39 -8.10 -11.78 -17.02
CA GLY A 39 -8.16 -12.48 -18.29
C GLY A 39 -9.59 -12.72 -18.78
N GLU A 40 -10.58 -12.66 -17.89
CA GLU A 40 -11.99 -12.88 -18.21
C GLU A 40 -12.70 -11.62 -18.76
N TRP A 41 -12.05 -10.45 -18.72
CA TRP A 41 -12.64 -9.18 -19.19
C TRP A 41 -14.00 -8.86 -18.57
N SER A 42 -14.16 -9.19 -17.29
CA SER A 42 -15.38 -8.97 -16.50
C SER A 42 -15.20 -7.84 -15.48
N TRP A 43 -16.25 -7.52 -14.72
CA TRP A 43 -16.17 -6.49 -13.66
C TRP A 43 -15.09 -6.78 -12.60
N PRO A 44 -14.92 -8.01 -12.08
CA PRO A 44 -13.76 -8.37 -11.24
C PRO A 44 -12.42 -8.07 -11.89
N GLY A 45 -12.25 -8.42 -13.17
CA GLY A 45 -11.04 -8.12 -13.92
C GLY A 45 -10.76 -6.62 -14.07
N GLN A 46 -11.80 -5.82 -14.34
CA GLN A 46 -11.70 -4.37 -14.41
C GLN A 46 -11.29 -3.77 -13.06
N PHE A 47 -11.88 -4.23 -11.95
CA PHE A 47 -11.50 -3.81 -10.60
C PHE A 47 -10.05 -4.19 -10.27
N ASN A 48 -9.63 -5.41 -10.60
CA ASN A 48 -8.26 -5.86 -10.36
C ASN A 48 -7.26 -5.02 -11.16
N LEU A 49 -7.58 -4.64 -12.40
CA LEU A 49 -6.74 -3.75 -13.20
C LEU A 49 -6.64 -2.36 -12.57
N ASP A 50 -7.77 -1.75 -12.20
CA ASP A 50 -7.80 -0.44 -11.51
C ASP A 50 -6.98 -0.47 -10.21
N PHE A 51 -7.17 -1.51 -9.40
CA PHE A 51 -6.39 -1.71 -8.18
C PHE A 51 -4.89 -1.87 -8.48
N THR A 52 -4.50 -2.58 -9.54
CA THR A 52 -3.10 -2.72 -9.96
C THR A 52 -2.48 -1.37 -10.34
N LEU A 53 -3.23 -0.51 -11.02
CA LEU A 53 -2.78 0.85 -11.34
C LEU A 53 -2.59 1.69 -10.06
N MET A 54 -3.46 1.52 -9.06
CA MET A 54 -3.30 2.14 -7.74
C MET A 54 -2.07 1.59 -6.98
N LEU A 55 -1.79 0.29 -7.07
CA LEU A 55 -0.57 -0.31 -6.51
C LEU A 55 0.68 0.26 -7.18
N PHE A 56 0.66 0.39 -8.51
CA PHE A 56 1.75 0.98 -9.27
C PHE A 56 1.97 2.45 -8.90
N LEU A 57 0.89 3.23 -8.74
CA LEU A 57 0.97 4.62 -8.28
C LEU A 57 1.57 4.70 -6.87
N SER A 58 1.13 3.85 -5.95
CA SER A 58 1.65 3.79 -4.57
C SER A 58 3.14 3.43 -4.53
N ALA A 59 3.55 2.42 -5.29
CA ALA A 59 4.95 2.04 -5.43
C ALA A 59 5.80 3.15 -6.04
N SER A 60 5.31 3.78 -7.11
CA SER A 60 5.99 4.89 -7.78
C SER A 60 6.17 6.07 -6.84
N TRP A 61 5.13 6.46 -6.10
CA TRP A 61 5.23 7.51 -5.08
C TRP A 61 6.22 7.12 -3.98
N THR A 62 6.21 5.86 -3.52
CA THR A 62 7.14 5.36 -2.51
C THR A 62 8.59 5.42 -2.99
N ALA A 63 8.88 5.06 -4.23
CA ALA A 63 10.21 5.21 -4.81
C ALA A 63 10.61 6.70 -4.90
N TRP A 64 9.73 7.51 -5.48
CA TRP A 64 9.96 8.94 -5.71
C TRP A 64 10.20 9.71 -4.41
N ARG A 65 9.36 9.54 -3.38
CA ARG A 65 9.50 10.23 -2.08
C ARG A 65 10.80 9.87 -1.37
N ASN A 66 11.34 8.68 -1.62
CA ASN A 66 12.62 8.22 -1.08
C ASN A 66 13.80 8.48 -2.04
N GLY A 67 13.61 9.37 -3.02
CA GLY A 67 14.65 9.83 -3.93
C GLY A 67 15.16 8.76 -4.89
N PHE A 68 14.36 7.72 -5.19
CA PHE A 68 14.77 6.56 -5.99
C PHE A 68 16.07 5.88 -5.48
N SER A 69 16.35 6.01 -4.18
CA SER A 69 17.46 5.30 -3.54
C SER A 69 17.24 3.78 -3.53
N LEU A 70 18.29 3.00 -3.26
CA LEU A 70 18.19 1.54 -3.12
C LEU A 70 17.11 1.13 -2.09
N HIS A 71 17.06 1.82 -0.96
CA HIS A 71 16.02 1.63 0.06
C HIS A 71 14.63 2.04 -0.46
N GLY A 72 14.55 3.13 -1.22
CA GLY A 72 13.30 3.57 -1.87
C GLY A 72 12.74 2.52 -2.83
N TRP A 73 13.59 1.87 -3.63
CA TRP A 73 13.19 0.77 -4.50
C TRP A 73 12.74 -0.47 -3.74
N ALA A 74 13.45 -0.85 -2.67
CA ALA A 74 13.02 -1.96 -1.81
C ALA A 74 11.63 -1.69 -1.20
N LEU A 75 11.40 -0.47 -0.71
CA LEU A 75 10.09 -0.03 -0.21
C LEU A 75 9.03 -0.02 -1.31
N ALA A 76 9.37 0.39 -2.53
CA ALA A 76 8.44 0.39 -3.66
C ALA A 76 7.97 -1.02 -4.06
N VAL A 77 8.87 -2.02 -4.03
CA VAL A 77 8.51 -3.43 -4.24
C VAL A 77 7.53 -3.90 -3.17
N MET A 78 7.82 -3.58 -1.89
CA MET A 78 6.90 -3.90 -0.79
C MET A 78 5.55 -3.17 -0.92
N ALA A 79 5.55 -1.93 -1.42
CA ALA A 79 4.32 -1.18 -1.67
C ALA A 79 3.47 -1.81 -2.79
N PHE A 80 4.12 -2.23 -3.89
CA PHE A 80 3.43 -2.85 -5.01
C PHE A 80 2.74 -4.15 -4.61
N PHE A 81 3.45 -5.06 -3.93
CA PHE A 81 2.87 -6.35 -3.53
C PHE A 81 2.07 -6.30 -2.23
N GLY A 82 2.38 -5.36 -1.33
CA GLY A 82 1.73 -5.22 -0.03
C GLY A 82 0.47 -4.35 -0.04
N GLY A 83 0.29 -3.51 -1.06
CA GLY A 83 -0.88 -2.63 -1.21
C GLY A 83 -1.22 -1.86 0.07
N ALA A 84 -2.49 -1.89 0.46
CA ALA A 84 -2.96 -1.28 1.70
C ALA A 84 -2.30 -1.89 2.97
N GLY A 85 -1.94 -3.17 2.93
CA GLY A 85 -1.22 -3.86 4.01
C GLY A 85 0.15 -3.24 4.29
N PHE A 86 0.80 -2.67 3.28
CA PHE A 86 2.02 -1.87 3.42
C PHE A 86 1.70 -0.39 3.70
N LEU A 87 0.82 0.21 2.90
CA LEU A 87 0.65 1.67 2.87
C LEU A 87 0.08 2.25 4.17
N LEU A 88 -0.86 1.56 4.81
CA LEU A 88 -1.50 2.02 6.06
C LEU A 88 -0.49 2.15 7.23
N PRO A 89 0.31 1.12 7.58
CA PRO A 89 1.32 1.25 8.62
C PRO A 89 2.46 2.16 8.17
N TYR A 90 2.79 2.21 6.88
CA TYR A 90 3.83 3.09 6.36
C TYR A 90 3.47 4.57 6.53
N LEU A 91 2.26 4.99 6.16
CA LEU A 91 1.80 6.36 6.37
C LEU A 91 1.72 6.73 7.86
N THR A 92 1.35 5.77 8.71
CA THR A 92 1.34 5.94 10.17
C THR A 92 2.75 6.15 10.71
N TYR A 93 3.72 5.34 10.27
CA TYR A 93 5.14 5.51 10.60
C TYR A 93 5.68 6.86 10.16
N LEU A 94 5.36 7.29 8.93
CA LEU A 94 5.80 8.59 8.40
C LEU A 94 5.18 9.76 9.17
N GLY A 95 3.91 9.64 9.54
CA GLY A 95 3.24 10.60 10.40
C GLY A 95 3.93 10.76 11.74
N TRP A 96 4.30 9.65 12.39
CA TRP A 96 5.09 9.69 13.62
C TRP A 96 6.49 10.29 13.40
N LYS A 97 7.19 9.87 12.34
CA LYS A 97 8.56 10.31 12.04
C LYS A 97 8.67 11.82 11.78
N HIS A 98 7.65 12.41 11.17
CA HIS A 98 7.64 13.82 10.77
C HIS A 98 6.72 14.68 11.65
N ASP A 99 6.37 14.21 12.86
CA ASP A 99 5.47 14.89 13.80
C ASP A 99 4.15 15.39 13.17
N GLY A 100 3.66 14.61 12.20
CA GLY A 100 2.46 14.92 11.43
C GLY A 100 2.64 15.94 10.29
N ASP A 101 3.84 16.42 9.98
CA ASP A 101 4.01 17.31 8.84
C ASP A 101 3.62 16.60 7.52
N SER A 102 2.48 16.98 6.98
CA SER A 102 1.89 16.36 5.79
C SER A 102 2.73 16.62 4.54
N ALA A 103 3.41 17.77 4.47
CA ALA A 103 4.31 18.08 3.36
C ALA A 103 5.57 17.22 3.44
N ALA A 104 6.12 17.00 4.63
CA ALA A 104 7.25 16.09 4.83
C ALA A 104 6.88 14.63 4.51
N VAL A 105 5.69 14.17 4.93
CA VAL A 105 5.17 12.84 4.61
C VAL A 105 5.07 12.63 3.09
N LEU A 106 4.47 13.59 2.39
CA LEU A 106 4.22 13.54 0.95
C LEU A 106 5.52 13.65 0.14
N LEU A 107 6.33 14.66 0.41
CA LEU A 107 7.50 15.04 -0.40
C LEU A 107 8.78 14.25 -0.04
N GLY A 108 8.86 13.72 1.17
CA GLY A 108 9.99 12.91 1.63
C GLY A 108 11.34 13.63 1.43
N HIS A 109 12.24 13.01 0.66
CA HIS A 109 13.59 13.51 0.38
C HIS A 109 13.63 14.91 -0.26
N LYS A 110 12.55 15.35 -0.91
CA LYS A 110 12.45 16.69 -1.51
C LYS A 110 11.94 17.77 -0.55
N PHE A 111 11.53 17.39 0.66
CA PHE A 111 11.08 18.34 1.66
C PHE A 111 12.24 19.20 2.15
N LYS A 112 12.04 20.52 2.24
CA LYS A 112 13.06 21.52 2.62
C LYS A 112 12.73 22.24 3.94
N GLY A 113 11.86 21.65 4.76
CA GLY A 113 11.43 22.23 6.05
C GLY A 113 12.56 22.39 7.05
#